data_AF-A0A838WIR0-F1
#
_entry.id   AF-A0A838WIR0-F1
#
_cell.length_a   1.000
_cell.length_b   1.000
_cell.length_c   1.000
_cell.angle_alpha   90.00
_cell.angle_beta   90.00
_cell.angle_gamma   90.00
#
_symmetry.space_group_name_H-M   'P 1'
#
loop_
_entity.id
_entity.type
_entity.pdbx_description
1 polymer ?
#
loop_
_entity_poly.entity_id
_entity_poly.type
_entity_poly.pdbx_seq_one_letter_code
_entity_poly.pdbx_strand_id
1 'polypeptide(L)'
;MELDKLTRFQDYAEFILRKIDSVPLHLSEQEDWIPSRLDECLLQLRGAAEKTVEMANSAVKIGVMGEFSSGKSLLLGSLIGYADALPVSENPTTGNVTAIHIQPQENFNTTQVTSYSVEYLSHEGVNECLHFMLSEANRRAVAAGLPTLQVGKIKTGKDISSWCEEAWQSSNNLELRYLLRELVLFLRSYQAYGESLCDKTYTIDAKTAKNGLQLVELPMAIQTLRFEDLPPAHIRLPKAPQILPSQLLQNSFPLIRRVDIHVRISREIWDLTGAEEFVLLDFPGLGAANSGARDTFLSLRELAQVQTILVLLNGKSPGSDRANKIFTMMQQQRPGQDLKDLILVGVGRFDQLPLENEGGERILDSLIAEEYHDKALETEVVLENLK
;
A
#
# COMPACT_ATOMS: atom_id res chain seq x y z
N MET A 1 18.03 18.55 -8.77
CA MET A 1 19.37 18.04 -8.43
C MET A 1 20.02 17.65 -9.75
N GLU A 2 21.19 18.18 -10.09
CA GLU A 2 21.86 17.80 -11.36
C GLU A 2 22.20 16.31 -11.31
N LEU A 3 21.79 15.54 -12.33
CA LEU A 3 21.99 14.09 -12.43
C LEU A 3 23.46 13.70 -12.15
N ASP A 4 24.39 14.55 -12.60
CA ASP A 4 25.83 14.48 -12.35
C ASP A 4 26.22 14.40 -10.87
N LYS A 5 25.45 15.00 -9.95
CA LYS A 5 25.73 14.93 -8.51
C LYS A 5 25.36 13.56 -7.94
N LEU A 6 24.27 12.96 -8.39
CA LEU A 6 23.84 11.63 -7.93
C LEU A 6 24.88 10.58 -8.33
N THR A 7 25.29 10.58 -9.60
CA THR A 7 26.32 9.68 -10.12
C THR A 7 27.64 9.85 -9.37
N ARG A 8 28.06 11.10 -9.09
CA ARG A 8 29.27 11.36 -8.29
C ARG A 8 29.18 10.80 -6.88
N PHE A 9 28.02 10.92 -6.22
CA PHE A 9 27.84 10.36 -4.88
C PHE A 9 27.87 8.84 -4.89
N GLN A 10 27.26 8.22 -5.91
CA GLN A 10 27.33 6.78 -6.11
C GLN A 10 28.77 6.31 -6.33
N ASP A 11 29.47 6.88 -7.30
CA ASP A 11 30.86 6.53 -7.61
C ASP A 11 31.77 6.67 -6.38
N TYR A 12 31.57 7.74 -5.61
CA TYR A 12 32.31 7.97 -4.38
C TYR A 12 31.99 6.93 -3.31
N ALA A 13 30.72 6.58 -3.11
CA ALA A 13 30.31 5.58 -2.13
C ALA A 13 30.82 4.18 -2.51
N GLU A 14 30.71 3.77 -3.77
CA GLU A 14 31.28 2.52 -4.27
C GLU A 14 32.80 2.47 -4.11
N PHE A 15 33.48 3.59 -4.37
CA PHE A 15 34.92 3.72 -4.13
C PHE A 15 35.26 3.50 -2.65
N ILE A 16 34.51 4.10 -1.73
CA ILE A 16 34.69 3.92 -0.29
C ILE A 16 34.48 2.45 0.10
N LEU A 17 33.42 1.79 -0.38
CA LEU A 17 33.18 0.37 -0.09
C LEU A 17 34.33 -0.52 -0.55
N ARG A 18 34.81 -0.33 -1.78
CA ARG A 18 35.98 -1.07 -2.31
C ARG A 18 37.24 -0.84 -1.45
N LYS A 19 37.42 0.36 -0.90
CA LYS A 19 38.54 0.66 0.01
C LYS A 19 38.35 0.00 1.38
N ILE A 20 37.16 0.03 1.97
CA ILE A 20 36.91 -0.62 3.25
C ILE A 20 37.03 -2.15 3.11
N ASP A 21 36.59 -2.75 2.00
CA ASP A 21 36.74 -4.18 1.73
C ASP A 21 38.21 -4.61 1.56
N SER A 22 39.09 -3.66 1.21
CA SER A 22 40.54 -3.90 1.15
C SER A 22 41.24 -3.83 2.51
N VAL A 23 40.51 -3.45 3.57
CA VAL A 23 41.01 -3.33 4.94
C VAL A 23 40.53 -4.54 5.76
N PRO A 24 41.39 -5.17 6.57
CA PRO A 24 40.99 -6.26 7.46
C PRO A 24 39.87 -5.87 8.43
N LEU A 25 38.98 -6.81 8.74
CA LEU A 25 37.98 -6.66 9.80
C LEU A 25 38.67 -6.62 11.18
N HIS A 26 38.24 -5.70 12.04
CA HIS A 26 38.74 -5.49 13.41
C HIS A 26 40.25 -5.18 13.45
N LEU A 27 40.64 -4.03 12.87
CA LEU A 27 42.03 -3.60 12.85
C LEU A 27 42.60 -3.42 14.26
N SER A 28 41.78 -3.00 15.23
CA SER A 28 42.21 -2.84 16.62
C SER A 28 42.58 -4.15 17.33
N GLU A 29 42.20 -5.31 16.78
CA GLU A 29 42.60 -6.63 17.30
C GLU A 29 43.93 -7.12 16.69
N GLN A 30 44.40 -6.48 15.61
CA GLN A 30 45.61 -6.90 14.89
C GLN A 30 46.86 -6.16 15.37
N GLU A 31 46.74 -4.87 15.72
CA GLU A 31 47.87 -4.09 16.24
C GLU A 31 47.48 -3.18 17.41
N ASP A 32 48.24 -3.26 18.50
CA ASP A 32 47.97 -2.59 19.80
C ASP A 32 47.93 -1.05 19.75
N TRP A 33 48.45 -0.44 18.68
CA TRP A 33 48.44 1.02 18.52
C TRP A 33 47.19 1.55 17.82
N ILE A 34 46.31 0.66 17.29
CA ILE A 34 45.11 1.04 16.56
C ILE A 34 43.95 1.26 17.54
N PRO A 35 43.36 2.47 17.60
CA PRO A 35 42.24 2.74 18.49
C PRO A 35 40.98 1.96 18.09
N SER A 36 40.27 1.38 19.05
CA SER A 36 38.96 0.71 18.84
C SER A 36 37.91 1.62 18.18
N ARG A 37 38.00 2.93 18.39
CA ARG A 37 37.15 3.94 17.72
C ARG A 37 37.29 3.91 16.19
N LEU A 38 38.41 3.45 15.65
CA LEU A 38 38.60 3.33 14.20
C LEU A 38 37.67 2.28 13.61
N ASP A 39 37.48 1.15 14.29
CA ASP A 39 36.58 0.09 13.84
C ASP A 39 35.12 0.58 13.83
N GLU A 40 34.70 1.34 14.86
CA GLU A 40 33.38 1.99 14.87
C GLU A 40 33.23 3.00 13.72
N CYS A 41 34.25 3.81 13.45
CA CYS A 41 34.24 4.75 12.33
C CYS A 41 34.16 4.04 10.98
N LEU A 42 34.88 2.92 10.79
CA LEU A 42 34.81 2.13 9.56
C LEU A 42 33.44 1.48 9.37
N LEU A 43 32.81 1.02 10.45
CA LEU A 43 31.47 0.44 10.42
C LEU A 43 30.41 1.51 10.08
N GLN A 44 30.52 2.70 10.66
CA GLN A 44 29.66 3.85 10.30
C GLN A 44 29.88 4.30 8.85
N LEU A 45 31.13 4.38 8.41
CA LEU A 45 31.48 4.78 7.04
C LEU A 45 30.96 3.77 6.02
N ARG A 46 31.10 2.46 6.31
CA ARG A 46 30.51 1.39 5.49
C ARG A 46 29.00 1.54 5.41
N GLY A 47 28.31 1.67 6.54
CA GLY A 47 26.85 1.82 6.56
C GLY A 47 26.37 3.07 5.81
N ALA A 48 27.10 4.18 5.89
CA ALA A 48 26.79 5.40 5.14
C ALA A 48 27.02 5.21 3.63
N ALA A 49 28.09 4.54 3.23
CA ALA A 49 28.39 4.26 1.82
C ALA A 49 27.41 3.25 1.21
N GLU A 50 27.09 2.16 1.91
CA GLU A 50 26.04 1.19 1.52
C GLU A 50 24.70 1.90 1.31
N LYS A 51 24.28 2.72 2.28
CA LYS A 51 23.04 3.49 2.18
C LYS A 51 23.06 4.48 1.03
N THR A 52 24.21 5.09 0.73
CA THR A 52 24.33 6.03 -0.40
C THR A 52 24.17 5.32 -1.74
N VAL A 53 24.82 4.16 -1.91
CA VAL A 53 24.67 3.31 -3.11
C VAL A 53 23.23 2.81 -3.23
N GLU A 54 22.63 2.35 -2.13
CA GLU A 54 21.23 1.91 -2.10
C GLU A 54 20.29 3.02 -2.54
N MET A 55 20.42 4.23 -1.98
CA MET A 55 19.57 5.37 -2.33
C MET A 55 19.78 5.84 -3.78
N ALA A 56 21.02 5.83 -4.27
CA ALA A 56 21.33 6.24 -5.65
C ALA A 56 20.73 5.31 -6.70
N ASN A 57 20.67 4.00 -6.42
CA ASN A 57 20.10 3.00 -7.31
C ASN A 57 18.62 2.67 -7.00
N SER A 58 18.04 3.29 -5.97
CA SER A 58 16.66 3.00 -5.58
C SER A 58 15.68 3.56 -6.61
N ALA A 59 14.66 2.76 -6.93
CA ALA A 59 13.49 3.24 -7.67
C ALA A 59 12.92 4.49 -7.00
N VAL A 60 12.52 5.47 -7.80
CA VAL A 60 11.80 6.64 -7.30
C VAL A 60 10.38 6.21 -6.95
N LYS A 61 10.07 6.14 -5.66
CA LYS A 61 8.77 5.75 -5.13
C LYS A 61 8.05 6.97 -4.57
N ILE A 62 6.87 7.27 -5.11
CA ILE A 62 5.96 8.25 -4.52
C ILE A 62 4.78 7.53 -3.89
N GLY A 63 4.60 7.75 -2.59
CA GLY A 63 3.48 7.22 -1.82
C GLY A 63 2.29 8.15 -1.82
N VAL A 64 1.14 7.71 -2.27
CA VAL A 64 -0.10 8.48 -2.23
C VAL A 64 -0.93 8.03 -1.03
N MET A 65 -1.17 8.97 -0.11
CA MET A 65 -1.96 8.78 1.09
C MET A 65 -3.11 9.77 1.11
N GLY A 66 -4.22 9.38 1.71
CA GLY A 66 -5.39 10.26 1.78
C GLY A 66 -6.61 9.53 2.29
N GLU A 67 -7.62 10.31 2.67
CA GLU A 67 -8.85 9.77 3.23
C GLU A 67 -9.54 8.80 2.27
N PHE A 68 -10.40 7.94 2.81
CA PHE A 68 -11.35 7.21 1.99
C PHE A 68 -12.21 8.22 1.21
N SER A 69 -12.43 7.98 -0.09
CA SER A 69 -13.14 8.91 -0.98
C SER A 69 -12.48 10.29 -1.16
N SER A 70 -11.15 10.43 -0.96
CA SER A 70 -10.41 11.65 -1.36
C SER A 70 -10.07 11.72 -2.86
N GLY A 71 -10.51 10.72 -3.63
CA GLY A 71 -10.22 10.60 -5.07
C GLY A 71 -8.79 10.15 -5.42
N LYS A 72 -8.10 9.44 -4.51
CA LYS A 72 -6.73 8.93 -4.74
C LYS A 72 -6.59 8.11 -6.02
N SER A 73 -7.45 7.12 -6.20
CA SER A 73 -7.40 6.23 -7.35
C SER A 73 -7.71 6.97 -8.65
N LEU A 74 -8.60 7.97 -8.63
CA LEU A 74 -8.84 8.84 -9.77
C LEU A 74 -7.62 9.72 -10.07
N LEU A 75 -6.97 10.32 -9.06
CA LEU A 75 -5.76 11.09 -9.26
C LEU A 75 -4.65 10.21 -9.85
N LEU A 76 -4.42 9.03 -9.29
CA LEU A 76 -3.42 8.08 -9.79
C LEU A 76 -3.72 7.66 -11.22
N GLY A 77 -4.98 7.32 -11.53
CA GLY A 77 -5.44 7.00 -12.88
C GLY A 77 -5.25 8.16 -13.85
N SER A 78 -5.50 9.40 -13.41
CA SER A 78 -5.28 10.61 -14.20
C SER A 78 -3.80 10.89 -14.43
N LEU A 79 -2.95 10.69 -13.42
CA LEU A 79 -1.50 10.87 -13.51
C LEU A 79 -0.87 9.90 -14.53
N ILE A 80 -1.42 8.68 -14.64
CA ILE A 80 -0.98 7.71 -15.65
C ILE A 80 -1.72 7.87 -16.98
N GLY A 81 -2.57 8.88 -17.16
CA GLY A 81 -3.32 9.13 -18.40
C GLY A 81 -4.36 8.06 -18.73
N TYR A 82 -4.75 7.22 -17.77
CA TYR A 82 -5.77 6.18 -17.97
C TYR A 82 -6.51 5.90 -16.64
N ALA A 83 -7.60 6.66 -16.43
CA ALA A 83 -8.38 6.63 -15.19
C ALA A 83 -8.95 5.24 -14.88
N ASP A 84 -9.33 4.48 -15.91
CA ASP A 84 -9.94 3.15 -15.79
C ASP A 84 -8.93 2.00 -15.69
N ALA A 85 -7.62 2.29 -15.79
CA ALA A 85 -6.56 1.26 -15.77
C ALA A 85 -6.44 0.57 -14.40
N LEU A 86 -6.67 1.37 -13.36
CA LEU A 86 -6.67 0.90 -11.99
C LEU A 86 -8.04 0.25 -11.74
N PRO A 87 -8.12 -0.80 -10.91
CA PRO A 87 -9.41 -1.25 -10.41
C PRO A 87 -9.98 -0.13 -9.52
N VAL A 88 -10.60 0.87 -10.15
CA VAL A 88 -11.43 1.88 -9.51
C VAL A 88 -12.77 1.18 -9.30
N SER A 89 -13.01 0.73 -8.07
CA SER A 89 -14.36 0.36 -7.67
C SER A 89 -14.85 1.44 -6.72
N GLU A 90 -16.11 1.82 -6.88
CA GLU A 90 -16.81 2.74 -5.98
C GLU A 90 -16.92 2.18 -4.55
N ASN A 91 -16.84 0.85 -4.44
CA ASN A 91 -16.61 0.14 -3.20
C ASN A 91 -15.13 0.21 -2.79
N PRO A 92 -14.78 0.29 -1.49
CA PRO A 92 -13.38 0.39 -1.07
C PRO A 92 -12.53 -0.68 -1.76
N THR A 93 -11.59 -0.27 -2.62
CA THR A 93 -10.75 -1.20 -3.40
C THR A 93 -9.42 -1.50 -2.75
N THR A 94 -9.00 -0.68 -1.82
CA THR A 94 -7.66 -0.78 -1.26
C THR A 94 -7.77 -1.32 0.16
N GLY A 95 -7.87 -2.64 0.27
CA GLY A 95 -7.43 -3.35 1.45
C GLY A 95 -6.04 -3.93 1.25
N ASN A 96 -5.20 -3.32 0.40
CA ASN A 96 -3.82 -3.71 0.10
C ASN A 96 -3.06 -2.48 -0.38
N VAL A 97 -1.72 -2.50 -0.30
CA VAL A 97 -0.87 -1.52 -0.99
C VAL A 97 -0.82 -1.89 -2.47
N THR A 98 -1.03 -0.93 -3.35
CA THR A 98 -0.91 -1.11 -4.81
C THR A 98 0.30 -0.36 -5.33
N ALA A 99 1.21 -1.04 -6.01
CA ALA A 99 2.38 -0.46 -6.63
C ALA A 99 2.20 -0.36 -8.14
N ILE A 100 2.22 0.84 -8.69
CA ILE A 100 2.11 1.10 -10.12
C ILE A 100 3.52 1.38 -10.63
N HIS A 101 4.12 0.38 -11.28
CA HIS A 101 5.44 0.47 -11.90
C HIS A 101 5.30 1.09 -13.28
N ILE A 102 5.88 2.28 -13.46
CA ILE A 102 5.75 3.06 -14.68
C ILE A 102 6.96 2.81 -15.57
N GLN A 103 6.70 2.35 -16.79
CA GLN A 103 7.70 2.16 -17.84
C GLN A 103 7.43 3.14 -18.99
N PRO A 104 8.43 3.89 -19.46
CA PRO A 104 8.26 4.76 -20.61
C PRO A 104 8.05 3.93 -21.89
N GLN A 105 7.21 4.42 -22.79
CA GLN A 105 7.09 3.94 -24.16
C GLN A 105 7.40 5.09 -25.15
N GLU A 106 8.10 4.75 -26.23
CA GLU A 106 8.61 5.73 -27.21
C GLU A 106 7.51 6.49 -27.95
N ASN A 107 6.44 5.80 -28.35
CA ASN A 107 5.38 6.39 -29.15
C ASN A 107 4.29 7.02 -28.28
N PHE A 108 3.64 8.06 -28.80
CA PHE A 108 2.43 8.61 -28.19
C PHE A 108 1.26 7.65 -28.39
N ASN A 109 1.10 6.75 -27.42
CA ASN A 109 0.01 5.79 -27.35
C ASN A 109 -0.70 5.92 -26.00
N THR A 110 -1.96 5.50 -25.96
CA THR A 110 -2.71 5.29 -24.72
C THR A 110 -1.91 4.42 -23.76
N THR A 111 -1.98 4.73 -22.46
CA THR A 111 -1.33 3.96 -21.42
C THR A 111 -1.82 2.52 -21.43
N GLN A 112 -0.88 1.57 -21.37
CA GLN A 112 -1.20 0.14 -21.42
C GLN A 112 -0.79 -0.54 -20.12
N VAL A 113 -1.70 -1.30 -19.53
CA VAL A 113 -1.35 -2.21 -18.44
C VAL A 113 -0.74 -3.47 -19.04
N THR A 114 0.50 -3.79 -18.67
CA THR A 114 1.24 -4.93 -19.24
C THR A 114 1.10 -6.19 -18.40
N SER A 115 1.10 -6.07 -17.07
CA SER A 115 0.96 -7.21 -16.17
C SER A 115 0.50 -6.79 -14.77
N TYR A 116 -0.18 -7.71 -14.09
CA TYR A 116 -0.49 -7.62 -12.67
C TYR A 116 0.28 -8.72 -11.92
N SER A 117 0.85 -8.40 -10.76
CA SER A 117 1.35 -9.38 -9.82
C SER A 117 0.74 -9.19 -8.43
N VAL A 118 0.59 -10.31 -7.73
CA VAL A 118 0.13 -10.34 -6.34
C VAL A 118 1.23 -11.00 -5.51
N GLU A 119 1.84 -10.22 -4.63
CA GLU A 119 2.81 -10.69 -3.65
C GLU A 119 2.07 -11.04 -2.36
N TYR A 120 2.28 -12.26 -1.84
CA TYR A 120 1.76 -12.67 -0.54
C TYR A 120 2.78 -12.39 0.57
N LEU A 121 2.28 -12.19 1.79
CA LEU A 121 3.14 -12.08 2.97
C LEU A 121 4.01 -13.33 3.14
N SER A 122 5.25 -13.13 3.57
CA SER A 122 6.08 -14.21 4.09
C SER A 122 5.52 -14.76 5.39
N HIS A 123 5.93 -15.97 5.78
CA HIS A 123 5.57 -16.50 7.10
C HIS A 123 5.99 -15.57 8.25
N GLU A 124 7.17 -14.96 8.14
CA GLU A 124 7.64 -13.93 9.08
C GLU A 124 6.76 -12.68 9.04
N GLY A 125 6.43 -12.19 7.84
CA GLY A 125 5.55 -11.03 7.67
C GLY A 125 4.14 -11.25 8.21
N VAL A 126 3.61 -12.47 8.14
CA VAL A 126 2.35 -12.84 8.82
C VAL A 126 2.50 -12.73 10.33
N ASN A 127 3.61 -13.22 10.90
CA ASN A 127 3.85 -13.17 12.33
C ASN A 127 3.99 -11.73 12.84
N GLU A 128 4.76 -10.89 12.13
CA GLU A 128 4.91 -9.46 12.41
C GLU A 128 3.55 -8.74 12.37
N CYS A 129 2.77 -8.98 11.31
CA CYS A 129 1.44 -8.41 11.16
C CYS A 129 0.51 -8.85 12.30
N LEU A 130 0.54 -10.13 12.66
CA LEU A 130 -0.26 -10.67 13.75
C LEU A 130 0.10 -10.00 15.09
N HIS A 131 1.39 -9.85 15.39
CA HIS A 131 1.84 -9.15 16.60
C HIS A 131 1.38 -7.70 16.62
N PHE A 132 1.45 -7.00 15.48
CA PHE A 132 0.95 -5.63 15.36
C PHE A 132 -0.56 -5.56 15.64
N MET A 133 -1.36 -6.42 14.99
CA MET A 133 -2.82 -6.46 15.18
C MET A 133 -3.20 -6.82 16.61
N LEU A 134 -2.51 -7.76 17.26
CA LEU A 134 -2.74 -8.13 18.66
C LEU A 134 -2.41 -6.98 19.62
N SER A 135 -1.37 -6.21 19.33
CA SER A 135 -0.98 -5.04 20.14
C SER A 135 -2.05 -3.96 20.07
N GLU A 136 -2.57 -3.70 18.87
CA GLU A 136 -3.68 -2.78 18.65
C GLU A 136 -4.99 -3.29 19.27
N ALA A 137 -5.25 -4.59 19.21
CA ALA A 137 -6.41 -5.22 19.84
C ALA A 137 -6.35 -5.08 21.36
N ASN A 138 -5.17 -5.29 21.96
CA ASN A 138 -4.96 -5.09 23.39
C ASN A 138 -5.19 -3.64 23.80
N ARG A 139 -4.68 -2.67 23.01
CA ARG A 139 -4.90 -1.24 23.25
C ARG A 139 -6.39 -0.88 23.24
N ARG A 140 -7.14 -1.36 22.25
CA ARG A 140 -8.59 -1.12 22.15
C ARG A 140 -9.39 -1.86 23.21
N ALA A 141 -8.97 -3.07 23.60
CA ALA A 141 -9.59 -3.84 24.67
C ALA A 141 -9.48 -3.11 26.02
N VAL A 142 -8.31 -2.59 26.36
CA VAL A 142 -8.10 -1.77 27.58
C VAL A 142 -8.97 -0.52 27.54
N ALA A 143 -9.01 0.19 26.41
CA ALA A 143 -9.86 1.37 26.25
C ALA A 143 -11.37 1.03 26.38
N ALA A 144 -11.75 -0.20 26.06
CA ALA A 144 -13.11 -0.71 26.24
C ALA A 144 -13.37 -1.32 27.63
N GLY A 145 -12.41 -1.23 28.57
CA GLY A 145 -12.55 -1.74 29.94
C GLY A 145 -12.37 -3.26 30.08
N LEU A 146 -11.84 -3.94 29.07
CA LEU A 146 -11.56 -5.38 29.10
C LEU A 146 -10.16 -5.67 29.67
N PRO A 147 -9.94 -6.87 30.25
CA PRO A 147 -8.61 -7.28 30.67
C PRO A 147 -7.65 -7.38 29.49
N THR A 148 -6.39 -7.02 29.73
CA THR A 148 -5.34 -7.11 28.72
C THR A 148 -5.13 -8.56 28.27
N LEU A 149 -4.99 -8.75 26.96
CA LEU A 149 -4.54 -10.01 26.40
C LEU A 149 -3.11 -10.29 26.85
N GLN A 150 -2.91 -11.38 27.59
CA GLN A 150 -1.56 -11.81 27.96
C GLN A 150 -0.93 -12.55 26.79
N VAL A 151 -0.24 -11.80 25.92
CA VAL A 151 0.40 -12.33 24.70
C VAL A 151 1.31 -13.53 25.01
N GLY A 152 2.02 -13.54 26.14
CA GLY A 152 2.85 -14.68 26.57
C GLY A 152 2.10 -15.98 26.91
N LYS A 153 0.76 -15.93 27.03
CA LYS A 153 -0.10 -17.12 27.22
C LYS A 153 -0.65 -17.67 25.90
N ILE A 154 -0.53 -16.91 24.81
CA ILE A 154 -0.95 -17.33 23.47
C ILE A 154 0.10 -18.31 22.94
N LYS A 155 -0.29 -19.56 22.70
CA LYS A 155 0.60 -20.59 22.15
C LYS A 155 0.20 -20.99 20.74
N THR A 156 -1.07 -20.76 20.38
CA THR A 156 -1.65 -21.21 19.12
C THR A 156 -2.64 -20.18 18.58
N GLY A 157 -2.95 -20.26 17.28
CA GLY A 157 -4.00 -19.46 16.67
C GLY A 157 -5.41 -19.75 17.22
N LYS A 158 -5.60 -20.90 17.88
CA LYS A 158 -6.85 -21.23 18.58
C LYS A 158 -7.03 -20.37 19.82
N ASP A 159 -5.96 -20.17 20.59
CA ASP A 159 -5.98 -19.32 21.79
C ASP A 159 -6.39 -17.88 21.43
N ILE A 160 -5.89 -17.36 20.30
CA ILE A 160 -6.27 -16.03 19.80
C ILE A 160 -7.75 -16.01 19.41
N SER A 161 -8.23 -17.04 18.70
CA SER A 161 -9.62 -17.10 18.25
C SER A 161 -10.59 -17.15 19.44
N SER A 162 -10.28 -17.93 20.47
CA SER A 162 -11.07 -18.01 21.70
C SER A 162 -11.07 -16.68 22.46
N TRP A 163 -9.92 -16.01 22.57
CA TRP A 163 -9.89 -14.68 23.17
C TRP A 163 -10.71 -13.66 22.37
N CYS A 164 -10.65 -13.69 21.03
CA CYS A 164 -11.47 -12.81 20.20
C CYS A 164 -12.96 -13.04 20.44
N GLU A 165 -13.38 -14.29 20.60
CA GLU A 165 -14.77 -14.64 20.93
C GLU A 165 -15.20 -14.08 22.29
N GLU A 166 -14.40 -14.31 23.33
CA GLU A 166 -14.64 -13.80 24.68
C GLU A 166 -14.71 -12.25 24.69
N ALA A 167 -13.77 -11.59 24.01
CA ALA A 167 -13.73 -10.14 23.91
C ALA A 167 -14.92 -9.57 23.13
N TRP A 168 -15.37 -10.28 22.07
CA TRP A 168 -16.55 -9.90 21.30
C TRP A 168 -17.84 -9.96 22.12
N GLN A 169 -18.00 -11.02 22.91
CA GLN A 169 -19.16 -11.23 23.79
C GLN A 169 -19.15 -10.24 24.96
N SER A 170 -17.95 -9.89 25.46
CA SER A 170 -17.78 -9.03 26.63
C SER A 170 -17.82 -7.53 26.33
N SER A 171 -17.80 -7.11 25.06
CA SER A 171 -17.80 -5.69 24.69
C SER A 171 -18.67 -5.38 23.48
N ASN A 172 -19.37 -4.24 23.55
CA ASN A 172 -20.11 -3.64 22.44
C ASN A 172 -19.31 -2.51 21.75
N ASN A 173 -18.03 -2.33 22.08
CA ASN A 173 -17.18 -1.34 21.42
C ASN A 173 -17.01 -1.70 19.93
N LEU A 174 -17.52 -0.85 19.04
CA LEU A 174 -17.56 -1.13 17.60
C LEU A 174 -16.16 -1.19 16.99
N GLU A 175 -15.26 -0.28 17.38
CA GLU A 175 -13.88 -0.24 16.87
C GLU A 175 -13.09 -1.49 17.26
N LEU A 176 -13.34 -2.03 18.45
CA LEU A 176 -12.77 -3.29 18.89
C LEU A 176 -13.36 -4.45 18.08
N ARG A 177 -14.69 -4.52 17.93
CA ARG A 177 -15.34 -5.60 17.15
C ARG A 177 -14.85 -5.65 15.71
N TYR A 178 -14.70 -4.51 15.05
CA TYR A 178 -14.15 -4.47 13.70
C TYR A 178 -12.75 -5.09 13.62
N LEU A 179 -11.88 -4.79 14.60
CA LEU A 179 -10.53 -5.36 14.67
C LEU A 179 -10.53 -6.85 15.01
N LEU A 180 -11.39 -7.29 15.93
CA LEU A 180 -11.53 -8.70 16.27
C LEU A 180 -11.98 -9.52 15.05
N ARG A 181 -12.92 -8.98 14.25
CA ARG A 181 -13.33 -9.58 12.98
C ARG A 181 -12.14 -9.71 12.01
N GLU A 182 -11.40 -8.62 11.80
CA GLU A 182 -10.23 -8.58 10.93
C GLU A 182 -9.18 -9.62 11.36
N LEU A 183 -8.88 -9.69 12.66
CA LEU A 183 -7.93 -10.63 13.26
C LEU A 183 -8.36 -12.09 13.07
N VAL A 184 -9.63 -12.40 13.28
CA VAL A 184 -10.17 -13.76 13.07
C VAL A 184 -10.10 -14.15 11.59
N LEU A 185 -10.48 -13.25 10.68
CA LEU A 185 -10.41 -13.52 9.24
C LEU A 185 -8.95 -13.72 8.79
N PHE A 186 -8.02 -12.89 9.27
CA PHE A 186 -6.59 -13.04 8.97
C PHE A 186 -6.04 -14.40 9.43
N LEU A 187 -6.36 -14.83 10.66
CA LEU A 187 -5.96 -16.13 11.18
C LEU A 187 -6.57 -17.30 10.40
N ARG A 188 -7.87 -17.23 10.07
CA ARG A 188 -8.56 -18.26 9.29
C ARG A 188 -7.96 -18.37 7.88
N SER A 189 -7.68 -17.25 7.22
CA SER A 189 -6.99 -17.24 5.92
C SER A 189 -5.59 -17.84 6.02
N TYR A 190 -4.80 -17.49 7.05
CA TYR A 190 -3.47 -18.08 7.24
C TYR A 190 -3.51 -19.59 7.49
N GLN A 191 -4.46 -20.08 8.30
CA GLN A 191 -4.64 -21.51 8.53
C GLN A 191 -5.03 -22.28 7.26
N ALA A 192 -5.86 -21.67 6.42
CA ALA A 192 -6.32 -22.31 5.18
C ALA A 192 -5.27 -22.26 4.06
N TYR A 193 -4.52 -21.16 3.96
CA TYR A 193 -3.75 -20.83 2.75
C TYR A 193 -2.26 -20.56 3.00
N GLY A 194 -1.85 -20.31 4.24
CA GLY A 194 -0.51 -19.83 4.57
C GLY A 194 0.60 -20.73 4.02
N GLU A 195 0.54 -22.03 4.26
CA GLU A 195 1.55 -23.00 3.77
C GLU A 195 1.67 -23.02 2.23
N SER A 196 0.58 -22.75 1.51
CA SER A 196 0.56 -22.84 0.05
C SER A 196 0.85 -21.50 -0.65
N LEU A 197 0.47 -20.38 -0.04
CA LEU A 197 0.51 -19.06 -0.68
C LEU A 197 1.54 -18.10 -0.08
N CYS A 198 1.93 -18.23 1.20
CA CYS A 198 2.96 -17.37 1.76
C CYS A 198 4.30 -17.55 1.02
N ASP A 199 5.09 -16.47 0.96
CA ASP A 199 6.36 -16.41 0.21
C ASP A 199 6.22 -16.61 -1.31
N LYS A 200 5.01 -16.50 -1.86
CA LYS A 200 4.75 -16.61 -3.30
C LYS A 200 4.34 -15.27 -3.90
N THR A 201 4.72 -15.13 -5.17
CA THR A 201 4.24 -14.07 -6.06
C THR A 201 3.58 -14.71 -7.27
N TYR A 202 2.42 -14.19 -7.65
CA TYR A 202 1.63 -14.70 -8.78
C TYR A 202 1.42 -13.60 -9.80
N THR A 203 1.74 -13.87 -11.06
CA THR A 203 1.28 -13.04 -12.17
C THR A 203 -0.16 -13.40 -12.49
N ILE A 204 -1.03 -12.40 -12.63
CA ILE A 204 -2.45 -12.57 -12.95
C ILE A 204 -2.84 -11.70 -14.15
N ASP A 205 -3.88 -12.10 -14.85
CA ASP A 205 -4.47 -11.29 -15.93
C ASP A 205 -5.39 -10.18 -15.38
N ALA A 206 -5.71 -9.21 -16.24
CA ALA A 206 -6.54 -8.06 -15.88
C ALA A 206 -7.95 -8.43 -15.40
N LYS A 207 -8.55 -9.49 -15.96
CA LYS A 207 -9.88 -9.97 -15.55
C LYS A 207 -9.81 -10.59 -14.16
N THR A 208 -8.77 -11.36 -13.89
CA THR A 208 -8.52 -11.96 -12.58
C THR A 208 -8.28 -10.88 -11.53
N ALA A 209 -7.49 -9.85 -11.84
CA ALA A 209 -7.26 -8.70 -10.98
C ALA A 209 -8.56 -7.93 -10.69
N LYS A 210 -9.30 -7.56 -11.74
CA LYS A 210 -10.57 -6.82 -11.63
C LYS A 210 -11.60 -7.54 -10.78
N ASN A 211 -11.75 -8.86 -10.94
CA ASN A 211 -12.76 -9.62 -10.19
C ASN A 211 -12.26 -10.01 -8.80
N GLY A 212 -10.97 -10.35 -8.67
CA GLY A 212 -10.44 -10.98 -7.46
C GLY A 212 -9.92 -10.01 -6.40
N LEU A 213 -9.61 -8.76 -6.78
CA LEU A 213 -9.17 -7.71 -5.85
C LEU A 213 -10.30 -6.81 -5.35
N GLN A 214 -11.54 -7.06 -5.78
CA GLN A 214 -12.71 -6.38 -5.22
C GLN A 214 -12.91 -6.82 -3.77
N LEU A 215 -13.08 -5.85 -2.86
CA LEU A 215 -13.49 -6.17 -1.49
C LEU A 215 -14.88 -6.79 -1.53
N VAL A 216 -15.00 -7.97 -0.92
CA VAL A 216 -16.30 -8.61 -0.72
C VAL A 216 -17.13 -7.71 0.21
N GLU A 217 -18.28 -7.24 -0.27
CA GLU A 217 -19.25 -6.57 0.58
C GLU A 217 -19.66 -7.53 1.70
N LEU A 218 -19.24 -7.23 2.93
CA LEU A 218 -19.67 -8.00 4.09
C LEU A 218 -21.07 -7.50 4.49
N PRO A 219 -22.12 -8.31 4.30
CA PRO A 219 -23.47 -7.91 4.62
C PRO A 219 -23.63 -8.09 6.13
N MET A 220 -23.48 -7.01 6.90
CA MET A 220 -24.13 -6.80 8.21
C MET A 220 -23.52 -5.57 8.88
N ALA A 221 -24.38 -4.75 9.48
CA ALA A 221 -23.93 -3.78 10.48
C ALA A 221 -23.24 -4.56 11.61
N ILE A 222 -21.98 -4.22 11.92
CA ILE A 222 -21.17 -4.90 12.96
C ILE A 222 -21.89 -4.97 14.32
N GLN A 223 -22.86 -4.07 14.52
CA GLN A 223 -23.71 -3.97 15.70
C GLN A 223 -24.59 -5.20 15.90
N THR A 224 -25.13 -5.77 14.82
CA THR A 224 -26.06 -6.91 14.86
C THR A 224 -25.40 -8.25 14.56
N LEU A 225 -24.13 -8.23 14.15
CA LEU A 225 -23.36 -9.42 13.79
C LEU A 225 -22.96 -10.22 15.04
N ARG A 226 -23.30 -11.51 15.08
CA ARG A 226 -22.83 -12.43 16.12
C ARG A 226 -21.47 -13.01 15.72
N PHE A 227 -20.66 -13.40 16.70
CA PHE A 227 -19.33 -13.95 16.43
C PHE A 227 -19.38 -15.25 15.62
N GLU A 228 -20.41 -16.08 15.85
CA GLU A 228 -20.66 -17.31 15.08
C GLU A 228 -21.05 -17.06 13.61
N ASP A 229 -21.54 -15.86 13.28
CA ASP A 229 -21.90 -15.47 11.92
C ASP A 229 -20.68 -14.99 11.10
N LEU A 230 -19.49 -14.92 11.72
CA LEU A 230 -18.26 -14.57 11.02
C LEU A 230 -17.89 -15.64 9.97
N PRO A 231 -17.48 -15.25 8.74
CA PRO A 231 -17.17 -16.18 7.66
C PRO A 231 -16.27 -17.35 8.09
N PRO A 232 -16.69 -18.62 7.91
CA PRO A 232 -15.96 -19.77 8.41
C PRO A 232 -14.60 -19.89 7.73
N ALA A 233 -13.67 -20.64 8.37
CA ALA A 233 -12.41 -20.96 7.73
C ALA A 233 -12.67 -21.75 6.45
N HIS A 234 -12.03 -21.34 5.35
CA HIS A 234 -12.09 -22.08 4.11
C HIS A 234 -11.34 -23.41 4.22
N ILE A 235 -11.64 -24.32 3.29
CA ILE A 235 -10.94 -25.60 3.18
C ILE A 235 -9.46 -25.33 2.92
N ARG A 236 -8.58 -26.01 3.67
CA ARG A 236 -7.12 -25.90 3.52
C ARG A 236 -6.74 -26.21 2.08
N LEU A 237 -5.97 -25.31 1.50
CA LEU A 237 -5.42 -25.49 0.16
C LEU A 237 -4.25 -26.49 0.26
N PRO A 238 -4.33 -27.65 -0.41
CA PRO A 238 -3.35 -28.71 -0.21
C PRO A 238 -1.99 -28.41 -0.86
N LYS A 239 -1.98 -27.62 -1.94
CA LYS A 239 -0.77 -27.23 -2.68
C LYS A 239 -0.95 -25.85 -3.30
N ALA A 240 0.17 -25.15 -3.45
CA ALA A 240 0.26 -23.91 -4.21
C ALA A 240 -0.30 -24.11 -5.64
N PRO A 241 -1.26 -23.29 -6.08
CA PRO A 241 -1.76 -23.35 -7.45
C PRO A 241 -0.69 -22.84 -8.42
N GLN A 242 -0.77 -23.22 -9.69
CA GLN A 242 0.07 -22.63 -10.74
C GLN A 242 -0.49 -21.29 -11.23
N ILE A 243 -1.82 -21.20 -11.33
CA ILE A 243 -2.56 -20.00 -11.73
C ILE A 243 -3.48 -19.65 -10.58
N LEU A 244 -3.53 -18.38 -10.19
CA LEU A 244 -4.32 -17.90 -9.07
C LEU A 244 -5.74 -17.52 -9.54
N PRO A 245 -6.81 -18.28 -9.20
CA PRO A 245 -8.16 -17.95 -9.62
C PRO A 245 -8.72 -16.76 -8.82
N SER A 246 -9.63 -15.98 -9.41
CA SER A 246 -10.25 -14.81 -8.75
C SER A 246 -10.87 -15.15 -7.39
N GLN A 247 -11.54 -16.29 -7.25
CA GLN A 247 -12.15 -16.70 -5.97
C GLN A 247 -11.10 -16.98 -4.90
N LEU A 248 -9.98 -17.59 -5.27
CA LEU A 248 -8.90 -17.84 -4.33
C LEU A 248 -8.27 -16.53 -3.91
N LEU A 249 -8.05 -15.60 -4.86
CA LEU A 249 -7.54 -14.25 -4.60
C LEU A 249 -8.43 -13.48 -3.60
N GLN A 250 -9.75 -13.57 -3.71
CA GLN A 250 -10.68 -12.98 -2.75
C GLN A 250 -10.58 -13.65 -1.36
N ASN A 251 -10.54 -14.98 -1.30
CA ASN A 251 -10.51 -15.71 -0.04
C ASN A 251 -9.17 -15.56 0.71
N SER A 252 -8.07 -15.39 -0.04
CA SER A 252 -6.72 -15.20 0.49
C SER A 252 -6.34 -13.72 0.64
N PHE A 253 -7.24 -12.79 0.31
CA PHE A 253 -7.00 -11.35 0.33
C PHE A 253 -6.33 -10.83 1.60
N PRO A 254 -6.68 -11.28 2.83
CA PRO A 254 -6.00 -10.83 4.05
C PRO A 254 -4.48 -11.10 4.08
N LEU A 255 -4.00 -12.09 3.33
CA LEU A 255 -2.59 -12.49 3.28
C LEU A 255 -1.81 -11.81 2.15
N ILE A 256 -2.45 -11.06 1.27
CA ILE A 256 -1.78 -10.34 0.19
C ILE A 256 -0.92 -9.24 0.80
N ARG A 257 0.35 -9.15 0.47
CA ARG A 257 1.19 -8.04 0.91
C ARG A 257 1.02 -6.83 0.00
N ARG A 258 1.11 -7.06 -1.31
CA ARG A 258 1.12 -5.99 -2.31
C ARG A 258 0.56 -6.48 -3.63
N VAL A 259 -0.04 -5.57 -4.38
CA VAL A 259 -0.43 -5.77 -5.77
C VAL A 259 0.43 -4.87 -6.63
N ASP A 260 1.24 -5.44 -7.51
CA ASP A 260 2.02 -4.64 -8.47
C ASP A 260 1.30 -4.61 -9.82
N ILE A 261 1.29 -3.45 -10.44
CA ILE A 261 0.69 -3.16 -11.74
C ILE A 261 1.79 -2.54 -12.57
N HIS A 262 2.16 -3.18 -13.67
CA HIS A 262 3.11 -2.62 -14.61
C HIS A 262 2.34 -1.88 -15.70
N VAL A 263 2.68 -0.61 -15.91
CA VAL A 263 2.05 0.25 -16.90
C VAL A 263 3.09 0.84 -17.84
N ARG A 264 2.75 0.93 -19.12
CA ARG A 264 3.53 1.64 -20.12
C ARG A 264 2.87 2.97 -20.43
N ILE A 265 3.61 4.05 -20.23
CA ILE A 265 3.14 5.43 -20.42
C ILE A 265 3.99 6.15 -21.46
N SER A 266 3.36 7.00 -22.28
CA SER A 266 4.11 7.79 -23.26
C SER A 266 5.04 8.79 -22.55
N ARG A 267 6.25 8.96 -23.10
CA ARG A 267 7.22 9.97 -22.63
C ARG A 267 6.67 11.40 -22.68
N GLU A 268 5.68 11.67 -23.54
CA GLU A 268 5.03 12.99 -23.61
C GLU A 268 4.16 13.30 -22.40
N ILE A 269 3.63 12.26 -21.73
CA ILE A 269 2.86 12.40 -20.48
C ILE A 269 3.85 12.47 -19.31
N TRP A 270 4.77 11.49 -19.26
CA TRP A 270 5.78 11.38 -18.20
C TRP A 270 7.16 11.12 -18.81
N ASP A 271 8.02 12.14 -18.79
CA ASP A 271 9.43 11.98 -19.13
C ASP A 271 10.22 11.48 -17.90
N LEU A 272 10.43 10.17 -17.85
CA LEU A 272 11.19 9.50 -16.79
C LEU A 272 12.70 9.39 -17.12
N THR A 273 13.21 10.18 -18.05
CA THR A 273 14.63 10.17 -18.40
C THR A 273 15.51 10.40 -17.17
N GLY A 274 16.38 9.43 -16.86
CA GLY A 274 17.29 9.48 -15.71
C GLY A 274 16.79 8.78 -14.45
N ALA A 275 15.58 8.22 -14.44
CA ALA A 275 15.11 7.29 -13.40
C ALA A 275 15.10 5.85 -13.97
N GLU A 276 15.78 4.92 -13.32
CA GLU A 276 15.78 3.50 -13.74
C GLU A 276 14.41 2.86 -13.55
N GLU A 277 13.74 3.21 -12.45
CA GLU A 277 12.40 2.73 -12.13
C GLU A 277 11.63 3.82 -11.38
N PHE A 278 10.35 3.98 -11.74
CA PHE A 278 9.44 4.90 -11.06
C PHE A 278 8.20 4.14 -10.62
N VAL A 279 7.83 4.29 -9.34
CA VAL A 279 6.68 3.59 -8.74
C VAL A 279 5.76 4.58 -8.03
N LEU A 280 4.47 4.54 -8.37
CA LEU A 280 3.42 5.17 -7.58
C LEU A 280 2.81 4.13 -6.64
N LEU A 281 2.87 4.36 -5.34
CA LEU A 281 2.24 3.50 -4.34
C LEU A 281 0.90 4.09 -3.91
N ASP A 282 -0.21 3.39 -4.16
CA ASP A 282 -1.50 3.69 -3.55
C ASP A 282 -1.57 3.01 -2.19
N PHE A 283 -1.68 3.82 -1.14
CA PHE A 283 -1.86 3.31 0.21
C PHE A 283 -3.36 3.21 0.53
N PRO A 284 -3.77 2.13 1.22
CA PRO A 284 -5.14 1.99 1.66
C PRO A 284 -5.59 3.20 2.50
N GLY A 285 -6.85 3.62 2.31
CA GLY A 285 -7.37 4.84 2.90
C GLY A 285 -7.24 4.87 4.43
N LEU A 286 -6.37 5.75 4.94
CA LEU A 286 -6.13 5.88 6.37
C LEU A 286 -7.39 6.46 7.06
N GLY A 287 -7.94 5.67 8.00
CA GLY A 287 -9.12 6.07 8.77
C GLY A 287 -10.47 5.69 8.16
N ALA A 288 -10.56 4.70 7.26
CA ALA A 288 -11.84 4.02 7.06
C ALA A 288 -12.34 3.50 8.43
N ALA A 289 -13.55 3.88 8.83
CA ALA A 289 -14.01 3.81 10.22
C ALA A 289 -14.22 2.38 10.79
N ASN A 290 -13.92 1.33 10.01
CA ASN A 290 -14.42 -0.03 10.26
C ASN A 290 -13.32 -1.12 10.30
N SER A 291 -12.14 -0.75 10.83
CA SER A 291 -10.86 -1.49 11.00
C SER A 291 -10.03 -1.77 9.75
N GLY A 292 -8.73 -1.44 9.88
CA GLY A 292 -7.66 -1.60 8.89
C GLY A 292 -6.32 -1.63 9.62
N ALA A 293 -6.22 -2.44 10.68
CA ALA A 293 -4.98 -2.56 11.46
C ALA A 293 -3.90 -3.26 10.64
N ARG A 294 -4.27 -4.29 9.89
CA ARG A 294 -3.39 -4.95 8.94
C ARG A 294 -3.00 -3.99 7.81
N ASP A 295 -3.94 -3.21 7.30
CA ASP A 295 -3.66 -2.22 6.25
C ASP A 295 -2.71 -1.12 6.75
N THR A 296 -2.88 -0.72 8.02
CA THR A 296 -1.95 0.19 8.70
C THR A 296 -0.56 -0.42 8.79
N PHE A 297 -0.44 -1.70 9.19
CA PHE A 297 0.84 -2.41 9.23
C PHE A 297 1.53 -2.43 7.87
N LEU A 298 0.82 -2.85 6.82
CA LEU A 298 1.38 -2.87 5.46
C LEU A 298 1.78 -1.48 4.99
N SER A 299 0.95 -0.48 5.28
CA SER A 299 1.24 0.91 4.92
C SER A 299 2.51 1.42 5.60
N LEU A 300 2.66 1.17 6.91
CA LEU A 300 3.86 1.57 7.67
C LEU A 300 5.12 0.91 7.11
N ARG A 301 5.04 -0.37 6.75
CA ARG A 301 6.17 -1.12 6.18
C ARG A 301 6.61 -0.57 4.82
N GLU A 302 5.67 -0.31 3.92
CA GLU A 302 6.01 0.20 2.59
C GLU A 302 6.40 1.70 2.65
N LEU A 303 5.79 2.48 3.55
CA LEU A 303 6.15 3.89 3.80
C LEU A 303 7.63 4.09 4.11
N ALA A 304 8.25 3.16 4.83
CA ALA A 304 9.66 3.23 5.17
C ALA A 304 10.56 3.35 3.92
N GLN A 305 10.10 2.84 2.78
CA GLN A 305 10.86 2.79 1.52
C GLN A 305 10.51 3.93 0.53
N VAL A 306 9.65 4.87 0.89
CA VAL A 306 9.15 5.92 -0.01
C VAL A 306 9.98 7.20 0.05
N GLN A 307 10.41 7.74 -1.09
CA GLN A 307 11.19 8.99 -1.11
C GLN A 307 10.30 10.23 -0.97
N THR A 308 9.08 10.21 -1.49
CA THR A 308 8.15 11.35 -1.40
C THR A 308 6.73 10.87 -1.15
N ILE A 309 6.00 11.55 -0.26
CA ILE A 309 4.64 11.20 0.14
C ILE A 309 3.71 12.31 -0.29
N LEU A 310 2.76 11.99 -1.17
CA LEU A 310 1.66 12.87 -1.55
C LEU A 310 0.47 12.61 -0.61
N VAL A 311 0.17 13.58 0.25
CA VAL A 311 -0.98 13.56 1.15
C VAL A 311 -2.14 14.29 0.50
N LEU A 312 -3.22 13.58 0.20
CA LEU A 312 -4.46 14.09 -0.36
C LEU A 312 -5.50 14.33 0.73
N LEU A 313 -5.85 15.59 0.91
CA LEU A 313 -6.88 16.05 1.85
C LEU A 313 -8.16 16.40 1.10
N ASN A 314 -9.30 16.02 1.68
CA ASN A 314 -10.60 16.39 1.13
C ASN A 314 -10.87 17.88 1.40
N GLY A 315 -11.07 18.66 0.32
CA GLY A 315 -11.36 20.09 0.39
C GLY A 315 -12.71 20.45 1.02
N LYS A 316 -13.56 19.49 1.38
CA LYS A 316 -14.75 19.72 2.24
C LYS A 316 -14.40 19.85 3.72
N SER A 317 -13.33 19.19 4.16
CA SER A 317 -12.93 19.12 5.56
C SER A 317 -11.40 19.12 5.71
N PRO A 318 -10.72 20.20 5.30
CA PRO A 318 -9.25 20.27 5.29
C PRO A 318 -8.62 20.20 6.69
N GLY A 319 -9.39 20.44 7.75
CA GLY A 319 -8.93 20.43 9.15
C GLY A 319 -9.22 19.12 9.91
N SER A 320 -9.40 18.00 9.21
CA SER A 320 -9.63 16.71 9.90
C SER A 320 -8.37 16.27 10.68
N ASP A 321 -8.56 15.58 11.81
CA ASP A 321 -7.46 14.99 12.60
C ASP A 321 -6.67 13.91 11.83
N ARG A 322 -7.13 13.56 10.63
CA ARG A 322 -6.54 12.50 9.79
C ARG A 322 -5.19 12.91 9.23
N ALA A 323 -5.01 14.18 8.85
CA ALA A 323 -3.70 14.69 8.43
C ALA A 323 -2.65 14.51 9.55
N ASN A 324 -3.03 14.83 10.80
CA ASN A 324 -2.18 14.61 11.97
C ASN A 324 -1.87 13.13 12.21
N LYS A 325 -2.85 12.24 11.98
CA LYS A 325 -2.65 10.79 12.09
C LYS A 325 -1.64 10.27 11.05
N ILE A 326 -1.75 10.70 9.79
CA ILE A 326 -0.78 10.36 8.73
C ILE A 326 0.61 10.86 9.13
N PHE A 327 0.71 12.12 9.57
CA PHE A 327 1.97 12.70 10.01
C PHE A 327 2.62 11.93 11.17
N THR A 328 1.83 11.57 12.18
CA THR A 328 2.28 10.78 13.34
C THR A 328 2.79 9.40 12.92
N MET A 329 2.08 8.74 11.99
CA MET A 329 2.49 7.44 11.45
C MET A 329 3.85 7.51 10.75
N MET A 330 4.08 8.55 9.94
CA MET A 330 5.38 8.73 9.26
C MET A 330 6.50 9.03 10.27
N GLN A 331 6.22 9.83 11.29
CA GLN A 331 7.21 10.17 12.32
C GLN A 331 7.63 8.95 13.14
N GLN A 332 6.72 8.00 13.37
CA GLN A 332 7.03 6.73 14.03
C GLN A 332 7.98 5.85 13.19
N GLN A 333 7.85 5.87 11.86
CA GLN A 333 8.73 5.09 10.97
C GLN A 333 10.05 5.78 10.65
N ARG A 334 10.10 7.11 10.81
CA ARG A 334 11.29 7.93 10.51
C ARG A 334 11.62 8.86 11.67
N PRO A 335 11.97 8.30 12.84
CA PRO A 335 12.25 9.11 14.03
C PRO A 335 13.46 10.02 13.77
N GLY A 336 13.31 11.32 14.05
CA GLY A 336 14.37 12.31 13.93
C GLY A 336 14.64 12.85 12.52
N GLN A 337 13.90 12.39 11.50
CA GLN A 337 13.98 12.97 10.15
C GLN A 337 13.01 14.15 10.02
N ASP A 338 13.42 15.23 9.33
CA ASP A 338 12.49 16.29 8.94
C ASP A 338 11.59 15.78 7.82
N LEU A 339 10.33 15.51 8.16
CA LEU A 339 9.34 15.00 7.21
C LEU A 339 8.86 16.07 6.24
N LYS A 340 9.07 17.36 6.51
CA LYS A 340 8.51 18.45 5.70
C LYS A 340 9.01 18.40 4.26
N ASP A 341 10.28 18.04 4.07
CA ASP A 341 10.91 17.95 2.74
C ASP A 341 10.46 16.71 1.94
N LEU A 342 9.76 15.77 2.59
CA LEU A 342 9.30 14.53 2.00
C LEU A 342 7.81 14.55 1.66
N ILE A 343 7.07 15.56 2.11
CA ILE A 343 5.62 15.62 2.00
C ILE A 343 5.19 16.65 0.96
N LEU A 344 4.40 16.21 0.00
CA LEU A 344 3.59 17.05 -0.87
C LEU A 344 2.15 16.98 -0.37
N VAL A 345 1.50 18.13 -0.18
CA VAL A 345 0.08 18.17 0.22
C VAL A 345 -0.76 18.61 -0.95
N GLY A 346 -1.68 17.76 -1.38
CA GLY A 346 -2.74 18.08 -2.33
C GLY A 346 -4.06 18.25 -1.61
N VAL A 347 -4.77 19.35 -1.85
CA VAL A 347 -6.14 19.55 -1.34
C VAL A 347 -7.06 19.58 -2.54
N GLY A 348 -8.06 18.70 -2.56
CA GLY A 348 -8.94 18.57 -3.71
C GLY A 348 -10.29 17.96 -3.38
N ARG A 349 -11.17 17.95 -4.39
CA ARG A 349 -12.45 17.26 -4.40
C ARG A 349 -12.52 16.39 -5.66
N PHE A 350 -11.47 15.60 -5.88
CA PHE A 350 -11.35 14.74 -7.06
C PHE A 350 -12.50 13.73 -7.15
N ASP A 351 -13.13 13.40 -6.02
CA ASP A 351 -14.35 12.60 -5.93
C ASP A 351 -15.62 13.30 -6.44
N GLN A 352 -15.60 14.62 -6.64
CA GLN A 352 -16.75 15.40 -7.09
C GLN A 352 -16.44 16.01 -8.45
N LEU A 353 -16.73 15.23 -9.49
CA LEU A 353 -16.80 15.79 -10.82
C LEU A 353 -18.03 16.74 -10.89
N PRO A 354 -17.93 17.90 -11.55
CA PRO A 354 -19.02 18.90 -11.62
C PRO A 354 -20.36 18.34 -12.16
N LEU A 355 -20.31 17.17 -12.78
CA LEU A 355 -21.38 16.56 -13.56
C LEU A 355 -22.49 15.95 -12.69
N GLU A 356 -22.20 15.57 -11.44
CA GLU A 356 -23.17 14.92 -10.53
C GLU A 356 -24.32 15.85 -10.11
N ASN A 357 -24.06 17.16 -9.99
CA ASN A 357 -25.05 18.12 -9.48
C ASN A 357 -25.74 18.96 -10.56
N GLU A 358 -25.22 18.96 -11.79
CA GLU A 358 -25.68 19.83 -12.88
C GLU A 358 -26.36 19.04 -14.03
N GLY A 359 -26.61 17.74 -13.86
CA GLY A 359 -27.20 16.89 -14.89
C GLY A 359 -26.22 16.54 -16.02
N GLY A 360 -24.93 16.72 -15.80
CA GLY A 360 -23.85 16.44 -16.74
C GLY A 360 -23.68 14.96 -17.06
N GLU A 361 -24.10 14.05 -16.17
CA GLU A 361 -24.16 12.61 -16.45
C GLU A 361 -25.06 12.31 -17.66
N ARG A 362 -26.20 12.99 -17.79
CA ARG A 362 -27.09 12.82 -18.96
C ARG A 362 -26.46 13.34 -20.26
N ILE A 363 -25.63 14.38 -20.16
CA ILE A 363 -24.91 14.95 -21.30
C ILE A 363 -23.80 13.98 -21.73
N LEU A 364 -23.05 13.42 -20.78
CA LEU A 364 -22.05 12.37 -21.05
C LEU A 364 -22.68 11.11 -21.63
N ASP A 365 -23.78 10.63 -21.07
CA ASP A 365 -24.53 9.49 -21.60
C ASP A 365 -24.98 9.74 -23.05
N SER A 366 -25.40 10.98 -23.36
CA SER A 366 -25.77 11.35 -24.73
C SER A 366 -24.57 11.38 -25.68
N LEU A 367 -23.41 11.89 -25.24
CA LEU A 367 -22.19 11.94 -26.04
C LEU A 367 -21.59 10.55 -26.27
N ILE A 368 -21.60 9.69 -25.25
CA ILE A 368 -21.16 8.29 -25.36
C ILE A 368 -22.10 7.50 -26.26
N ALA A 369 -23.41 7.75 -26.18
CA ALA A 369 -24.39 7.13 -27.08
C ALA A 369 -24.22 7.58 -28.54
N GLU A 370 -23.80 8.83 -28.78
CA GLU A 370 -23.48 9.35 -30.10
C GLU A 370 -22.18 8.75 -30.68
N GLU A 371 -21.18 8.45 -29.85
CA GLU A 371 -19.93 7.77 -30.27
C GLU A 371 -20.17 6.35 -30.82
N TYR A 372 -21.20 5.64 -30.35
CA TYR A 372 -21.63 4.35 -30.93
C TYR A 372 -22.28 4.49 -32.32
N HIS A 373 -22.41 5.71 -32.85
CA HIS A 373 -22.85 6.02 -34.21
C HIS A 373 -21.75 6.75 -35.02
N ASP A 374 -20.57 6.13 -35.12
CA ASP A 374 -19.66 6.16 -36.28
C ASP A 374 -19.41 7.54 -36.95
N LYS A 375 -19.32 8.61 -36.17
CA LYS A 375 -18.84 9.92 -36.63
C LYS A 375 -17.87 10.51 -35.63
N ALA A 376 -16.62 10.67 -36.09
CA ALA A 376 -15.60 11.41 -35.36
C ALA A 376 -16.11 12.82 -35.04
N LEU A 377 -16.13 13.18 -33.75
CA LEU A 377 -16.52 14.49 -33.28
C LEU A 377 -15.46 15.53 -33.68
N GLU A 378 -15.84 16.48 -34.52
CA GLU A 378 -15.00 17.65 -34.81
C GLU A 378 -15.00 18.60 -33.61
N THR A 379 -13.80 19.04 -33.21
CA THR A 379 -13.51 19.81 -31.99
C THR A 379 -14.36 21.08 -31.81
N GLU A 380 -14.88 21.64 -32.90
CA GLU A 380 -15.73 22.83 -32.89
C GLU A 380 -17.12 22.58 -32.30
N VAL A 381 -17.68 21.37 -32.47
CA VAL A 381 -19.02 21.01 -31.96
C VAL A 381 -19.01 20.82 -30.44
N VAL A 382 -17.92 20.29 -29.89
CA VAL A 382 -17.76 20.06 -28.45
C VAL A 382 -17.65 21.38 -27.67
N LEU A 383 -17.04 22.41 -28.27
CA LEU A 383 -16.85 23.72 -27.63
C LEU A 383 -18.09 24.61 -27.65
N GLU A 384 -19.00 24.46 -28.64
CA GLU A 384 -20.27 25.21 -28.65
C GLU A 384 -21.28 24.70 -27.64
N ASN A 385 -21.29 23.40 -27.35
CA ASN A 385 -22.23 22.78 -26.40
C ASN A 385 -21.84 22.95 -24.91
N LEU A 386 -20.67 23.55 -24.63
CA LEU A 386 -20.15 23.79 -23.27
C LEU A 386 -20.28 25.26 -22.80
N LYS A 387 -21.03 26.10 -23.53
CA LYS A 387 -21.47 27.44 -23.06
C LYS A 387 -22.89 27.38 -22.55
#